data_AF-F9DMQ8-F1
#
_entry.id   AF-F9DMQ8-F1
#
_cell.length_a   1.000
_cell.length_b   1.000
_cell.length_c   1.000
_cell.angle_alpha   90.00
_cell.angle_beta   90.00
_cell.angle_gamma   90.00
#
_symmetry.space_group_name_H-M   'P 1'
#
loop_
_entity.id
_entity.type
_entity.pdbx_description
1 polymer ?
#
loop_
_entity_poly.entity_id
_entity_poly.type
_entity_poly.pdbx_seq_one_letter_code
_entity_poly.pdbx_strand_id
1 'polypeptide(L)'
;MGSIFVKLILMISVFSLFVFFLNKILRKWLNVEKKKPFSYDHVNAKHKKIDWTIRIASIVLLLIGYSVNITRVPTERIWFLETYFILFAFLIVSETVELLWKNDMLKMGIIIFSRLFKW
;
A
#
# COMPACT_ATOMS: atom_id res chain seq x y z
N MET A 1 4.57 -21.07 -20.61
CA MET A 1 5.23 -19.82 -20.16
C MET A 1 4.45 -18.54 -20.50
N GLY A 2 3.70 -18.46 -21.62
CA GLY A 2 3.00 -17.22 -22.02
C GLY A 2 1.95 -16.65 -21.05
N SER A 3 1.39 -17.44 -20.13
CA SER A 3 0.35 -16.99 -19.19
C SER A 3 0.87 -16.36 -17.89
N ILE A 4 2.12 -16.65 -17.50
CA ILE A 4 2.68 -16.18 -16.22
C ILE A 4 2.96 -14.68 -16.29
N PHE A 5 3.52 -14.21 -17.41
CA PHE A 5 3.80 -12.79 -17.64
C PHE A 5 2.52 -11.95 -17.63
N VAL A 6 1.45 -12.45 -18.24
CA VAL A 6 0.14 -11.77 -18.23
C VAL A 6 -0.41 -11.65 -16.81
N LYS A 7 -0.31 -12.71 -15.99
CA LYS A 7 -0.73 -12.68 -14.57
C LYS A 7 0.10 -11.70 -13.75
N LEU A 8 1.42 -11.63 -13.98
CA LEU A 8 2.31 -10.68 -13.31
C LEU A 8 1.97 -9.22 -13.67
N ILE A 9 1.78 -8.94 -14.96
CA ILE A 9 1.37 -7.62 -15.45
C ILE A 9 0.04 -7.23 -14.81
N LEU A 10 -0.94 -8.12 -14.83
CA LEU A 10 -2.26 -7.88 -14.24
C LEU A 10 -2.15 -7.60 -12.72
N MET A 11 -1.33 -8.38 -11.99
CA MET A 11 -1.08 -8.16 -10.56
C MET A 11 -0.49 -6.77 -10.30
N ILE A 12 0.54 -6.37 -11.06
CA ILE A 12 1.19 -5.05 -10.92
C ILE A 12 0.22 -3.92 -11.30
N SER A 13 -0.59 -4.11 -12.33
CA SER A 13 -1.63 -3.14 -12.74
C SER A 13 -2.67 -2.95 -11.64
N VAL A 14 -3.18 -4.04 -11.04
CA VAL A 14 -4.13 -3.97 -9.93
C VAL A 14 -3.50 -3.30 -8.71
N PHE A 15 -2.26 -3.65 -8.36
CA PHE A 15 -1.52 -2.98 -7.29
C PHE A 15 -1.37 -1.47 -7.54
N SER A 16 -1.02 -1.09 -8.77
CA SER A 16 -0.84 0.32 -9.14
C SER A 16 -2.15 1.10 -9.07
N LEU A 17 -3.26 0.51 -9.53
CA LEU A 17 -4.60 1.07 -9.39
C LEU A 17 -4.99 1.20 -7.91
N PHE A 18 -4.73 0.17 -7.10
CA PHE A 18 -4.99 0.19 -5.67
C PHE A 18 -4.23 1.34 -4.98
N VAL A 19 -2.94 1.48 -5.25
CA VAL A 19 -2.12 2.61 -4.76
C VAL A 19 -2.68 3.95 -5.24
N PHE A 20 -3.13 4.05 -6.49
CA PHE A 20 -3.74 5.28 -7.02
C PHE A 20 -5.02 5.65 -6.26
N PHE A 21 -5.91 4.69 -6.01
CA PHE A 21 -7.13 4.91 -5.23
C PHE A 21 -6.83 5.29 -3.79
N LEU A 22 -5.91 4.59 -3.12
CA LEU A 22 -5.49 4.94 -1.75
C LEU A 22 -4.96 6.37 -1.67
N ASN A 23 -4.05 6.75 -2.58
CA ASN A 23 -3.54 8.11 -2.64
C ASN A 23 -4.65 9.15 -2.84
N LYS A 24 -5.68 8.83 -3.63
CA LYS A 24 -6.82 9.73 -3.88
C LYS A 24 -7.74 9.82 -2.67
N ILE A 25 -8.04 8.70 -2.02
CA ILE A 25 -8.88 8.62 -0.82
C ILE A 25 -8.21 9.34 0.34
N LEU A 26 -6.96 9.00 0.65
CA LEU A 26 -6.16 9.62 1.72
C LEU A 26 -6.06 11.13 1.53
N ARG A 27 -5.80 11.61 0.30
CA ARG A 27 -5.80 13.06 0.00
C ARG A 27 -7.13 13.73 0.26
N LYS A 28 -8.24 13.09 -0.14
CA LYS A 28 -9.60 13.61 0.11
C LYS A 28 -9.92 13.61 1.60
N TRP A 29 -9.50 12.59 2.33
CA TRP A 29 -9.77 12.43 3.76
C TRP A 29 -8.93 13.36 4.63
N LEU A 30 -7.68 13.61 4.25
CA LEU A 30 -6.76 14.47 4.98
C LEU A 30 -6.91 15.95 4.61
N ASN A 31 -7.81 16.30 3.68
CA ASN A 31 -8.06 17.65 3.18
C ASN A 31 -6.77 18.39 2.79
N VAL A 32 -5.80 17.66 2.25
CA VAL A 32 -4.50 18.21 1.84
C VAL A 32 -4.68 18.86 0.47
N GLU A 33 -4.34 20.14 0.35
CA GLU A 33 -4.41 20.87 -0.91
C GLU A 33 -3.63 20.13 -2.02
N LYS A 34 -4.17 20.17 -3.25
CA LYS A 34 -3.49 19.61 -4.42
C LYS A 34 -2.14 20.30 -4.56
N LYS A 35 -1.07 19.63 -4.16
CA LYS A 35 0.27 20.08 -4.54
C LYS A 35 0.32 20.15 -6.05
N LYS A 36 0.68 21.33 -6.57
CA LYS A 36 1.05 21.47 -7.98
C LYS A 36 2.08 20.38 -8.27
N PRO A 37 1.89 19.54 -9.30
CA PRO A 37 3.01 18.76 -9.80
C PRO A 37 4.12 19.79 -10.06
N PHE A 38 5.30 19.62 -9.47
CA PHE A 38 6.45 20.54 -9.54
C PHE A 38 6.56 21.71 -8.53
N SER A 39 5.73 21.81 -7.48
CA SER A 39 6.09 22.72 -6.37
C SER A 39 7.28 22.16 -5.58
N TYR A 40 8.41 22.88 -5.54
CA TYR A 40 9.60 22.58 -4.74
C TYR A 40 9.40 22.86 -3.24
N ASP A 41 8.16 22.81 -2.75
CA ASP A 41 7.87 22.91 -1.33
C ASP A 41 8.50 21.73 -0.61
N HIS A 42 9.32 22.06 0.38
CA HIS A 42 10.08 21.16 1.24
C HIS A 42 9.18 20.31 2.14
N VAL A 43 8.23 19.57 1.55
CA VAL A 43 7.62 18.44 2.24
C VAL A 43 8.69 17.39 2.34
N ASN A 44 9.30 17.42 3.52
CA ASN A 44 10.54 16.81 3.94
C ASN A 44 10.96 15.65 3.05
N ALA A 45 12.07 15.79 2.31
CA ALA A 45 12.58 14.78 1.39
C ALA A 45 12.69 13.39 2.04
N LYS A 46 12.82 13.33 3.37
CA LYS A 46 12.72 12.11 4.19
C LYS A 46 11.38 11.39 4.04
N HIS A 47 10.22 12.07 4.19
CA HIS A 47 8.90 11.45 4.04
C HIS A 47 8.71 10.84 2.66
N LYS A 48 9.05 11.61 1.61
CA LYS A 48 8.95 11.13 0.22
C LYS A 48 9.82 9.88 -0.03
N LYS A 49 11.02 9.82 0.57
CA LYS A 49 11.88 8.65 0.48
C LYS A 49 11.26 7.44 1.18
N ILE A 50 10.73 7.62 2.39
CA ILE A 50 10.10 6.52 3.15
C ILE A 50 8.88 5.96 2.39
N ASP A 51 8.01 6.82 1.86
CA ASP A 51 6.85 6.38 1.05
C ASP A 51 7.28 5.54 -0.15
N TRP A 52 8.33 5.98 -0.86
CA TRP A 52 8.87 5.26 -2.01
C TRP A 52 9.51 3.94 -1.60
N THR A 53 10.24 3.90 -0.48
CA THR A 53 10.83 2.68 0.05
C THR A 53 9.74 1.66 0.41
N ILE A 54 8.66 2.07 1.08
CA ILE A 54 7.54 1.18 1.42
C ILE A 54 6.90 0.62 0.15
N ARG A 55 6.67 1.46 -0.87
CA ARG A 55 6.10 1.00 -2.16
C ARG A 55 6.98 -0.03 -2.86
N ILE A 56 8.29 0.21 -2.93
CA ILE A 56 9.24 -0.73 -3.55
C ILE A 56 9.28 -2.04 -2.75
N ALA A 57 9.36 -1.96 -1.41
CA ALA A 57 9.37 -3.13 -0.54
C ALA A 57 8.10 -3.97 -0.72
N SER A 58 6.92 -3.35 -0.81
CA SER A 58 5.66 -4.07 -1.06
C SER A 58 5.63 -4.74 -2.43
N ILE A 59 6.13 -4.09 -3.48
CA ILE A 59 6.25 -4.73 -4.81
C ILE A 59 7.17 -5.95 -4.74
N VAL A 60 8.33 -5.83 -4.09
CA VAL A 60 9.28 -6.94 -3.92
C VAL A 60 8.61 -8.10 -3.17
N LEU A 61 7.89 -7.81 -2.08
CA LEU A 61 7.15 -8.83 -1.33
C LEU A 61 6.06 -9.50 -2.18
N LEU A 62 5.34 -8.75 -3.02
CA LEU A 62 4.34 -9.32 -3.93
C LEU A 62 4.98 -10.25 -4.97
N LEU A 63 6.13 -9.87 -5.51
CA LEU A 63 6.87 -10.71 -6.46
C LEU A 63 7.38 -11.99 -5.81
N ILE A 64 7.94 -11.90 -4.60
CA ILE A 64 8.38 -13.04 -3.81
C ILE A 64 7.18 -13.93 -3.47
N GLY A 65 6.11 -13.37 -2.93
CA GLY A 65 4.92 -14.10 -2.52
C GLY A 65 4.24 -14.82 -3.69
N TYR A 66 4.12 -14.16 -4.84
CA TYR A 66 3.64 -14.79 -6.06
C TYR A 66 4.56 -15.93 -6.52
N SER A 67 5.87 -15.71 -6.56
CA SER A 67 6.85 -16.72 -7.00
C SER A 67 6.87 -17.95 -6.09
N VAL A 68 6.64 -17.75 -4.78
CA VAL A 68 6.57 -18.81 -3.79
C VAL A 68 5.23 -19.55 -3.89
N ASN A 69 4.10 -18.85 -3.98
CA ASN A 69 2.78 -19.48 -3.95
C ASN A 69 2.31 -20.06 -5.29
N ILE A 70 2.94 -19.72 -6.42
CA ILE A 70 2.52 -20.23 -7.74
C ILE A 70 2.71 -21.75 -7.90
N THR A 71 3.72 -22.32 -7.25
CA THR A 71 4.02 -23.77 -7.32
C THR A 71 3.28 -24.59 -6.26
N ARG A 72 2.60 -23.92 -5.32
CA ARG A 72 1.91 -24.56 -4.20
C ARG A 72 0.44 -24.79 -4.54
N VAL A 73 -0.09 -25.93 -4.09
CA VAL A 73 -1.54 -26.18 -4.11
C VAL A 73 -2.25 -25.16 -3.20
N PRO A 74 -3.49 -24.73 -3.53
CA PRO A 74 -4.18 -23.66 -2.81
C PRO A 74 -4.26 -23.84 -1.29
N THR A 75 -4.37 -25.07 -0.81
CA THR A 75 -4.47 -25.43 0.62
C THR A 75 -3.15 -25.32 1.38
N GLU A 76 -2.02 -25.28 0.70
CA GLU A 76 -0.67 -25.23 1.30
C GLU A 76 0.02 -23.88 1.06
N ARG A 77 -0.72 -22.89 0.52
CA ARG A 77 -0.17 -21.57 0.28
C ARG A 77 0.17 -20.88 1.58
N ILE A 78 1.27 -20.14 1.56
CA ILE A 78 1.73 -19.39 2.70
C ILE A 78 0.86 -18.13 2.80
N TRP A 79 -0.09 -18.15 3.73
CA TRP A 79 -1.12 -17.12 3.93
C TRP A 79 -0.58 -15.70 4.04
N PHE A 80 0.53 -15.46 4.76
CA PHE A 80 1.10 -14.12 4.90
C PHE A 80 1.86 -13.62 3.65
N LEU A 81 2.14 -14.51 2.69
CA LEU A 81 2.69 -14.16 1.38
C LEU A 81 1.61 -14.02 0.30
N GLU A 82 0.35 -14.20 0.67
CA GLU A 82 -0.76 -13.96 -0.25
C GLU A 82 -0.91 -12.46 -0.55
N THR A 83 -1.36 -12.17 -1.78
CA THR A 83 -1.51 -10.81 -2.29
C THR A 83 -2.39 -9.95 -1.36
N TYR A 84 -3.50 -10.49 -0.86
CA TYR A 84 -4.41 -9.73 0.01
C TYR A 84 -3.76 -9.36 1.35
N PHE A 85 -2.95 -10.24 1.92
CA PHE A 85 -2.28 -10.00 3.19
C PHE A 85 -1.20 -8.93 3.04
N ILE A 86 -0.40 -9.02 1.98
CA ILE A 86 0.64 -8.04 1.67
C ILE A 86 0.02 -6.65 1.38
N LEU A 87 -1.10 -6.59 0.66
CA LEU A 87 -1.85 -5.35 0.42
C LEU A 87 -2.37 -4.72 1.71
N PHE A 88 -2.92 -5.54 2.62
CA PHE A 88 -3.43 -5.06 3.90
C PHE A 88 -2.31 -4.55 4.81
N ALA A 89 -1.18 -5.28 4.86
CA ALA A 89 0.02 -4.85 5.58
C ALA A 89 0.57 -3.54 5.00
N PHE A 90 0.64 -3.41 3.67
CA PHE A 90 1.05 -2.17 3.00
C PHE A 90 0.17 -0.99 3.41
N LEU A 91 -1.15 -1.17 3.45
CA LEU A 91 -2.09 -0.13 3.86
C LEU A 91 -1.79 0.34 5.29
N ILE A 92 -1.73 -0.58 6.25
CA ILE A 92 -1.46 -0.26 7.67
C ILE A 92 -0.12 0.47 7.81
N VAL A 93 0.95 -0.04 7.18
CA VAL A 93 2.28 0.56 7.27
C VAL A 93 2.31 1.95 6.65
N SER A 94 1.69 2.13 5.48
CA SER A 94 1.65 3.43 4.78
C SER A 94 0.94 4.50 5.61
N GLU A 95 -0.22 4.18 6.19
CA GLU A 95 -0.96 5.11 7.04
C GLU A 95 -0.22 5.40 8.35
N THR A 96 0.43 4.38 8.94
CA THR A 96 1.22 4.56 10.16
C THR A 96 2.35 5.55 9.93
N VAL A 97 3.06 5.45 8.80
CA VAL A 97 4.14 6.39 8.47
C VAL A 97 3.63 7.81 8.26
N GLU A 98 2.52 7.99 7.54
CA GLU A 98 1.90 9.32 7.36
C GLU A 98 1.51 9.95 8.71
N LEU A 99 1.05 9.14 9.66
CA LEU A 99 0.58 9.61 10.96
C LEU A 99 1.70 9.77 12.01
N LEU A 100 2.74 8.93 11.95
CA LEU A 100 3.99 9.12 12.68
C LEU A 100 4.60 10.48 12.34
N TRP A 101 4.57 10.84 11.05
CA TRP A 101 5.00 12.15 10.62
C TRP A 101 4.12 13.30 11.14
N LYS A 102 2.84 13.01 11.40
CA LYS A 102 1.84 13.96 11.89
C LYS A 102 1.71 14.01 13.43
N ASN A 103 2.46 13.18 14.18
CA ASN A 103 2.47 13.12 15.64
C ASN A 103 1.13 12.75 16.34
N ASP A 104 0.22 12.05 15.67
CA ASP A 104 -1.11 11.68 16.23
C ASP A 104 -1.33 10.14 16.25
N MET A 105 -0.49 9.38 16.97
CA MET A 105 -0.55 7.91 17.00
C MET A 105 -1.81 7.31 17.66
N LEU A 106 -2.33 7.91 18.74
CA LEU A 106 -3.42 7.30 19.55
C LEU A 106 -4.83 7.44 18.93
N LYS A 107 -5.04 8.40 18.03
CA LYS A 107 -6.36 8.61 17.40
C LYS A 107 -6.62 7.63 16.24
N MET A 108 -5.57 6.99 15.72
CA MET A 108 -5.59 6.22 14.47
C MET A 108 -6.40 4.92 14.55
N GLY A 109 -6.09 4.03 15.50
CA GLY A 109 -6.79 2.75 15.63
C GLY A 109 -8.30 2.93 15.82
N ILE A 110 -8.69 3.98 16.56
CA ILE A 110 -10.10 4.33 16.82
C ILE A 110 -10.75 4.91 15.55
N ILE A 111 -10.07 5.76 14.78
CA ILE A 111 -10.63 6.34 13.53
C ILE A 111 -10.79 5.29 12.44
N ILE A 112 -9.83 4.38 12.28
CA ILE A 112 -9.87 3.31 11.28
C ILE A 112 -10.95 2.28 11.66
N PHE A 113 -10.97 1.83 12.92
CA PHE A 113 -11.96 0.85 13.39
C PHE A 113 -13.38 1.42 13.38
N SER A 114 -13.58 2.67 13.83
CA SER A 114 -14.91 3.31 13.85
C SER A 114 -15.48 3.64 12.47
N ARG A 115 -14.65 3.65 11.40
CA ARG A 115 -15.08 3.97 10.04
C ARG A 115 -15.15 2.76 9.11
N LEU A 116 -14.35 1.72 9.35
CA LEU A 116 -14.50 0.43 8.64
C LEU A 116 -15.76 -0.34 9.09
N PHE A 117 -16.24 -0.10 10.32
CA PHE A 117 -17.39 -0.82 10.91
C PHE A 117 -18.67 0.02 11.06
N LYS A 118 -18.72 1.25 10.54
CA LYS A 118 -19.96 2.02 10.47
C LYS A 118 -20.72 1.67 9.19
N TRP A 119 -21.63 0.71 9.30
CA TRP A 119 -22.87 0.64 8.52
C TRP A 119 -23.98 1.35 9.29
#